data_AF-A0A1Y9THJ3-F1
#
_entry.id   AF-A0A1Y9THJ3-F1
#
_cell.length_a   1.000
_cell.length_b   1.000
_cell.length_c   1.000
_cell.angle_alpha   90.00
_cell.angle_beta   90.00
_cell.angle_gamma   90.00
#
_symmetry.space_group_name_H-M   'P 1'
#
loop_
_entity.id
_entity.type
_entity.pdbx_description
1 polymer ?
#
loop_
_entity_poly.entity_id
_entity_poly.type
_entity_poly.pdbx_seq_one_letter_code
_entity_poly.pdbx_strand_id
1 'polypeptide(L)' 'MNLLEQYILEVFSVEPYESDWTSEFPERKFVKVNMKTTCYGVEITGDHIFNTEEWEKYQKQGYYMA' A
#
# COMPACT_ATOMS: atom_id res chain seq x y z
N MET A 1 14.72 11.94 -6.12
CA MET A 1 13.31 12.17 -5.72
C MET A 1 13.23 11.91 -4.23
N ASN A 2 12.59 12.81 -3.48
CA ASN A 2 12.35 12.58 -2.05
C ASN A 2 11.10 11.72 -1.91
N LEU A 3 11.15 10.71 -1.04
CA LEU A 3 9.94 9.97 -0.66
C LEU A 3 9.01 10.94 0.06
N LEU A 4 7.74 10.94 -0.31
CA LEU A 4 6.71 11.79 0.29
C LEU A 4 5.76 10.94 1.14
N GLU A 5 5.25 11.56 2.22
CA GLU A 5 4.22 10.95 3.05
C GLU A 5 2.90 10.90 2.28
N GLN A 6 2.40 9.69 2.06
CA GLN A 6 1.09 9.40 1.49
C GLN A 6 0.15 9.01 2.63
N TYR A 7 -0.67 9.95 3.11
CA TYR A 7 -1.59 9.70 4.20
C TYR A 7 -2.79 8.88 3.71
N ILE A 8 -3.13 7.81 4.43
CA ILE A 8 -4.25 6.93 4.07
C ILE A 8 -5.53 7.56 4.60
N LEU A 9 -6.42 7.96 3.69
CA LEU A 9 -7.71 8.55 4.05
C LEU A 9 -8.78 7.47 4.23
N GLU A 10 -8.87 6.55 3.27
CA GLU A 10 -9.90 5.52 3.26
C GLU A 10 -9.39 4.27 2.55
N VAL A 11 -9.74 3.09 3.07
CA VAL A 11 -9.41 1.79 2.47
C VAL A 11 -10.70 1.13 2.02
N PHE A 12 -10.84 0.90 0.72
CA PHE A 12 -12.04 0.32 0.12
C PHE A 12 -11.98 -1.20 0.12
N SER A 13 -10.83 -1.79 -0.20
CA SER A 13 -10.63 -3.23 -0.18
C SER A 13 -9.18 -3.60 0.11
N VAL A 14 -8.99 -4.79 0.70
CA VAL A 14 -7.69 -5.42 0.91
C VAL A 14 -7.85 -6.88 0.50
N GLU A 15 -7.11 -7.29 -0.53
CA GLU A 15 -7.18 -8.63 -1.09
C GLU A 15 -5.78 -9.24 -1.17
N PRO A 16 -5.63 -10.57 -0.98
CA PRO A 16 -4.37 -11.25 -1.26
C PRO A 16 -3.96 -11.03 -2.71
N TYR A 17 -2.66 -10.78 -2.94
CA TYR A 17 -2.13 -10.57 -4.28
C TYR A 17 -1.10 -11.63 -4.63
N GLU A 18 -1.35 -12.34 -5.72
CA GLU A 18 -0.45 -13.33 -6.30
C GLU A 18 -0.24 -12.98 -7.78
N SER A 19 1.01 -12.93 -8.21
CA SER A 19 1.41 -12.62 -9.59
C SER A 19 2.76 -13.26 -9.91
N ASP A 20 3.14 -13.37 -11.18
CA ASP A 20 4.35 -14.11 -11.57
C ASP A 20 5.61 -13.59 -10.87
N TRP A 21 5.75 -12.27 -10.72
CA TRP A 21 6.87 -11.64 -10.02
C TRP A 21 6.86 -11.89 -8.50
N THR A 22 5.70 -12.15 -7.90
CA THR A 22 5.62 -12.46 -6.46
C THR A 22 6.30 -13.80 -6.13
N SER A 23 6.44 -14.67 -7.12
CA SER A 23 7.15 -15.95 -6.98
C SER A 23 8.66 -15.78 -6.79
N GLU A 24 9.23 -14.61 -7.14
CA GLU A 24 10.62 -14.26 -6.84
C GLU A 24 10.86 -13.98 -5.34
N PHE A 25 9.78 -13.77 -4.58
CA PHE A 25 9.81 -13.48 -3.14
C PHE A 25 8.97 -14.51 -2.36
N PRO A 26 9.36 -15.80 -2.36
CA PRO A 26 8.53 -16.89 -1.82
C PRO A 26 8.27 -16.78 -0.31
N GLU A 27 9.10 -16.03 0.41
CA GLU A 27 8.94 -15.76 1.84
C GLU A 27 8.00 -14.59 2.15
N ARG A 28 7.58 -13.82 1.14
CA ARG A 28 6.74 -12.64 1.31
C ARG A 28 5.34 -12.89 0.79
N LYS A 29 4.36 -12.34 1.51
CA LYS A 29 2.97 -12.31 1.09
C LYS A 29 2.60 -10.90 0.71
N PHE A 30 1.94 -10.75 -0.43
CA PHE A 30 1.52 -9.46 -0.93
C PHE A 30 0.02 -9.28 -0.76
N VAL A 31 -0.38 -8.03 -0.56
CA VAL A 31 -1.77 -7.61 -0.54
C VAL A 31 -1.95 -6.50 -1.55
N LYS A 32 -3.06 -6.54 -2.28
CA LYS A 32 -3.52 -5.47 -3.13
C LYS A 32 -4.56 -4.68 -2.34
N VAL A 33 -4.29 -3.40 -2.18
CA VAL A 33 -5.10 -2.47 -1.40
C VAL A 33 -5.66 -1.43 -2.34
N ASN A 34 -6.99 -1.35 -2.43
CA ASN A 34 -7.65 -0.21 -3.06
C ASN A 34 -7.90 0.85 -1.98
N MET A 35 -7.27 2.01 -2.10
CA MET A 35 -7.37 3.06 -1.10
C MET A 35 -7.32 4.45 -1.71
N LYS A 36 -7.86 5.41 -0.95
CA LYS A 36 -7.71 6.84 -1.18
C LYS A 36 -6.61 7.37 -0.27
N THR A 37 -5.67 8.08 -0.84
CA THR A 37 -4.55 8.70 -0.14
C THR A 37 -4.52 10.20 -0.40
N THR A 38 -3.86 10.95 0.49
CA THR A 38 -3.55 12.35 0.23
C THR A 38 -2.08 12.67 0.45
N CYS A 39 -1.54 13.49 -0.43
CA CYS A 39 -0.20 14.04 -0.34
C CYS A 39 -0.24 15.51 -0.75
N TYR A 40 0.15 16.41 0.15
CA TYR A 40 0.12 17.86 -0.07
C TYR A 40 -1.21 18.42 -0.62
N GLY A 41 -2.34 17.87 -0.17
CA GLY A 41 -3.68 18.31 -0.59
C GLY A 41 -4.14 17.74 -1.94
N VAL A 42 -3.33 16.92 -2.60
CA VAL A 42 -3.76 16.12 -3.75
C VAL A 42 -4.29 14.79 -3.24
N GLU A 43 -5.51 14.44 -3.64
CA GLU A 43 -6.11 13.15 -3.32
C GLU A 43 -5.97 12.20 -4.51
N ILE A 44 -5.55 10.97 -4.23
CA ILE A 44 -5.38 9.94 -5.25
C ILE A 44 -6.08 8.68 -4.77
N THR A 45 -6.87 8.07 -5.64
CA THR A 45 -7.48 6.77 -5.39
C THR A 45 -6.90 5.77 -6.37
N GLY A 46 -6.48 4.61 -5.87
CA GLY A 46 -5.90 3.59 -6.71
C GLY A 46 -5.61 2.29 -5.99
N ASP A 47 -5.15 1.34 -6.81
CA ASP A 47 -4.64 0.06 -6.35
C ASP A 47 -3.16 0.17 -6.00
N HIS A 48 -2.80 -0.29 -4.81
CA HIS A 48 -1.44 -0.34 -4.31
C HIS A 48 -1.11 -1.76 -3.86
N ILE A 49 0.09 -2.23 -4.20
CA ILE A 49 0.55 -3.56 -3.79
C ILE A 49 1.60 -3.37 -2.70
N PHE A 50 1.38 -4.01 -1.56
CA PHE A 50 2.30 -3.97 -0.42
C PHE A 50 2.63 -5.37 0.05
N ASN A 51 3.76 -5.51 0.72
CA ASN A 51 3.98 -6.69 1.57
C ASN A 51 3.01 -6.63 2.76
N THR A 52 2.57 -7.79 3.23
CA THR A 52 1.62 -7.89 4.33
C THR A 52 2.15 -7.23 5.60
N GLU A 53 3.42 -7.47 5.94
CA GLU A 53 4.07 -6.87 7.12
C GLU A 53 4.19 -5.34 7.02
N GLU A 54 4.47 -4.82 5.81
CA GLU A 54 4.54 -3.38 5.57
C GLU A 54 3.15 -2.76 5.67
N TRP A 55 2.14 -3.40 5.09
CA TRP A 55 0.77 -2.95 5.16
C TRP A 55 0.26 -2.85 6.61
N GLU A 56 0.53 -3.86 7.45
CA GLU A 56 0.18 -3.81 8.88
C GLU A 56 0.85 -2.64 9.61
N LYS A 57 2.10 -2.30 9.23
CA LYS A 57 2.79 -1.12 9.76
C LYS A 57 2.13 0.17 9.26
N TYR A 58 1.76 0.23 7.99
CA TYR A 58 1.17 1.42 7.36
C TYR A 58 -0.21 1.72 7.93
N GLN A 59 -1.00 0.69 8.21
CA GLN A 59 -2.29 0.83 8.91
C GLN A 59 -2.13 1.41 10.31
N LYS A 60 -1.08 1.03 11.05
CA LYS A 60 -0.81 1.56 12.40
C LYS A 60 -0.33 3.01 12.39
N GLN A 61 0.50 3.39 11.42
CA GLN A 61 1.03 4.76 11.33
C GLN A 61 0.11 5.73 10.57
N GLY A 62 -0.82 5.21 9.75
CA GLY A 62 -1.79 6.01 8.99
C GLY A 62 -1.26 6.61 7.68
N TYR A 63 -0.03 6.27 7.27
CA TYR A 63 0.58 6.73 6.02
C TYR A 63 1.61 5.72 5.50
N TYR A 64 2.12 5.92 4.28
CA TYR A 64 3.31 5.23 3.76
C TYR A 64 4.22 6.21 3.02
N MET A 65 5.47 5.81 2.75
CA MET A 65 6.45 6.64 2.04
C MET A 65 6.55 6.15 0.59
N ALA A 66 6.33 7.03 -0.39
CA ALA A 66 6.46 6.72 -1.82
C ALA A 66 7.03 7.87 -2.62
#